data_AF-A0A932Y0R2-F1
#
_entry.id   AF-A0A932Y0R2-F1
#
_cell.length_a   1.000
_cell.length_b   1.000
_cell.length_c   1.000
_cell.angle_alpha   90.00
_cell.angle_beta   90.00
_cell.angle_gamma   90.00
#
_symmetry.space_group_name_H-M   'P 1'
#
loop_
_entity.id
_entity.type
_entity.pdbx_description
1 polymer ?
#
loop_
_entity_poly.entity_id
_entity_poly.type
_entity_poly.pdbx_seq_one_letter_code
_entity_poly.pdbx_strand_id
1 'polypeptide(L)'
;MSVNNVTANLGVFFAFVVVFERFTVEAYKLFIREEDQRKYFIPQQLHFLGNLINNKPARYLVGLFIVSLVLVSFYVPLIFPVNFQSILFVGLFWGAIGGLANSIGGALKDAPLEGFAPLKFWRSTVMAGLWGAIFSFFTSHPSLLLLASVGAERMTIEFYKTFIEGRAHSKLRAARDSKILFPDWDKKKIRFLILYLLTWVVFLIALL
;
A
#
# COMPACT_ATOMS: atom_id res chain seq x y z
N MET A 1 -11.34 -4.21 -29.91
CA MET A 1 -10.63 -3.13 -29.18
C MET A 1 -9.14 -3.40 -29.28
N SER A 2 -8.41 -2.61 -30.06
CA SER A 2 -6.97 -2.80 -30.27
C SER A 2 -6.18 -2.42 -29.00
N VAL A 3 -5.24 -3.26 -28.59
CA VAL A 3 -4.37 -3.15 -27.40
C VAL A 3 -3.26 -2.10 -27.61
N ASN A 4 -3.53 -0.99 -28.29
CA ASN A 4 -2.45 -0.28 -29.00
C ASN A 4 -2.08 1.11 -28.49
N ASN A 5 -2.51 1.56 -27.30
CA ASN A 5 -1.78 2.59 -26.54
C ASN A 5 -2.29 2.66 -25.10
N VAL A 6 -1.43 2.38 -24.12
CA VAL A 6 -1.71 2.74 -22.72
C VAL A 6 -1.44 4.24 -22.58
N THR A 7 -2.40 5.08 -22.94
CA THR A 7 -2.35 6.50 -22.59
C THR A 7 -2.70 6.62 -21.12
N ALA A 8 -1.69 6.60 -20.25
CA ALA A 8 -1.86 6.84 -18.83
C ALA A 8 -1.72 8.33 -18.56
N ASN A 9 -2.76 8.94 -17.98
CA ASN A 9 -2.64 10.24 -17.34
C ASN A 9 -1.45 10.24 -16.36
N LEU A 10 -0.68 11.33 -16.31
CA LEU A 10 0.57 11.39 -15.54
C LEU A 10 0.32 11.20 -14.03
N GLY A 11 -0.79 11.69 -13.50
CA GLY A 11 -1.19 11.50 -12.10
C GLY A 11 -1.52 10.04 -11.79
N VAL A 12 -2.24 9.36 -12.69
CA VAL A 12 -2.50 7.91 -12.56
C VAL A 12 -1.18 7.13 -12.60
N PHE A 13 -0.28 7.48 -13.51
CA PHE A 13 1.04 6.86 -13.59
C PHE A 13 1.90 7.15 -12.34
N PHE A 14 1.83 8.36 -11.79
CA PHE A 14 2.48 8.72 -10.54
C PHE A 14 2.02 7.81 -9.39
N ALA A 15 0.71 7.64 -9.21
CA ALA A 15 0.16 6.76 -8.17
C ALA A 15 0.52 5.29 -8.42
N PHE A 16 0.58 4.86 -9.68
CA PHE A 16 1.11 3.55 -10.04
C PHE A 16 2.58 3.37 -9.61
N VAL A 17 3.45 4.36 -9.86
CA VAL A 17 4.85 4.30 -9.42
C VAL A 17 4.95 4.23 -7.88
N VAL A 18 4.10 4.98 -7.16
CA VAL A 18 4.07 4.93 -5.69
C VAL A 18 3.75 3.53 -5.17
N VAL A 19 2.83 2.78 -5.79
CA VAL A 19 2.56 1.42 -5.33
C VAL A 19 3.75 0.48 -5.58
N PHE A 20 4.47 0.66 -6.68
CA PHE A 20 5.67 -0.13 -6.98
C PHE A 20 6.82 0.18 -6.03
N GLU A 21 7.09 1.46 -5.75
CA GLU A 21 8.03 1.87 -4.71
C GLU A 21 7.73 1.13 -3.40
N ARG A 22 6.44 1.12 -3.02
CA ARG A 22 6.03 0.48 -1.78
C ARG A 22 6.25 -1.02 -1.80
N PHE A 23 5.89 -1.69 -2.89
CA PHE A 23 6.14 -3.12 -3.05
C PHE A 23 7.63 -3.45 -2.98
N THR A 24 8.49 -2.66 -3.62
CA THR A 24 9.94 -2.83 -3.57
C THR A 24 10.45 -2.69 -2.14
N VAL A 25 10.01 -1.67 -1.40
CA VAL A 25 10.44 -1.44 -0.02
C VAL A 25 9.93 -2.54 0.91
N GLU A 26 8.68 -2.99 0.79
CA GLU A 26 8.16 -4.10 1.61
C GLU A 26 8.85 -5.43 1.26
N ALA A 27 9.08 -5.73 -0.03
CA ALA A 27 9.80 -6.92 -0.46
C ALA A 27 11.25 -6.93 0.06
N TYR A 28 11.94 -5.79 -0.03
CA TYR A 28 13.28 -5.63 0.53
C TYR A 28 13.28 -5.90 2.04
N LYS A 29 12.35 -5.30 2.80
CA LYS A 29 12.28 -5.49 4.26
C LYS A 29 12.00 -6.95 4.65
N LEU A 30 11.05 -7.60 3.97
CA LEU A 30 10.60 -8.94 4.33
C LEU A 30 11.63 -10.01 3.94
N PHE A 31 12.15 -9.96 2.72
CA PHE A 31 12.89 -11.07 2.13
C PHE A 31 14.39 -10.88 2.12
N ILE A 32 14.88 -9.64 1.98
CA ILE A 32 16.31 -9.36 1.76
C ILE A 32 16.99 -8.84 3.03
N ARG A 33 16.41 -7.82 3.66
CA ARG A 33 17.06 -7.08 4.75
C ARG A 33 17.33 -7.96 5.97
N GLU A 34 18.51 -7.77 6.56
CA GLU A 34 18.92 -8.36 7.82
C GLU A 34 19.09 -7.28 8.88
N GLU A 35 18.35 -7.40 9.97
CA GLU A 35 18.28 -6.40 11.02
C GLU A 35 17.80 -7.06 12.30
N ASP A 36 18.23 -6.56 13.47
CA ASP A 36 17.73 -7.02 14.76
C ASP A 36 16.21 -6.81 14.85
N GLN A 37 15.45 -7.91 14.93
CA GLN A 37 14.00 -7.89 14.99
C GLN A 37 13.46 -7.63 16.40
N ARG A 38 14.30 -7.68 17.45
CA ARG A 38 13.87 -7.53 18.85
C ARG A 38 13.27 -6.15 19.15
N LYS A 39 13.63 -5.13 18.36
CA LYS A 39 13.08 -3.76 18.46
C LYS A 39 11.66 -3.63 17.96
N TYR A 40 11.17 -4.59 17.18
CA TYR A 40 9.83 -4.56 16.62
C TYR A 40 8.87 -5.40 17.47
N PHE A 41 7.67 -4.87 17.65
CA PHE A 41 6.55 -5.66 18.14
C PHE A 41 6.00 -6.56 17.01
N ILE A 42 5.83 -5.99 15.82
CA ILE A 42 5.49 -6.72 14.60
C ILE A 42 6.76 -6.95 13.80
N PRO A 43 7.21 -8.21 13.60
CA PRO A 43 8.42 -8.48 12.86
C PRO A 43 8.38 -7.86 11.44
N GLN A 44 9.48 -7.22 11.05
CA GLN A 44 9.62 -6.60 9.73
C GLN A 44 10.27 -7.54 8.70
N GLN A 45 10.81 -8.67 9.16
CA GLN A 45 11.21 -9.79 8.33
C GLN A 45 10.07 -10.79 8.11
N LEU A 46 10.26 -11.69 7.14
CA LEU A 46 9.35 -12.80 6.90
C LEU A 46 9.15 -13.63 8.18
N HIS A 47 7.90 -13.72 8.60
CA HIS A 47 7.49 -14.46 9.79
C HIS A 47 6.15 -15.14 9.54
N PHE A 48 5.90 -16.22 10.27
CA PHE A 48 4.63 -16.92 10.27
C PHE A 48 4.09 -16.93 11.70
N LEU A 49 2.94 -16.29 11.92
CA LEU A 49 2.30 -16.17 13.25
C LEU A 49 3.26 -15.66 14.34
N GLY A 50 4.06 -14.65 14.00
CA GLY A 50 5.07 -14.05 14.89
C GLY A 50 6.44 -14.75 14.92
N ASN A 51 6.55 -15.99 14.42
CA ASN A 51 7.81 -16.73 14.39
C ASN A 51 8.64 -16.38 13.16
N LEU A 52 9.88 -15.95 13.37
CA LEU A 52 10.81 -15.55 12.31
C LEU A 52 11.27 -16.75 11.48
N ILE A 53 11.30 -16.58 10.16
CA ILE A 53 11.90 -17.55 9.25
C ILE A 53 13.36 -17.17 9.04
N ASN A 54 14.28 -17.85 9.72
CA ASN A 54 15.72 -17.53 9.67
C ASN A 54 16.46 -18.07 8.44
N ASN A 55 15.83 -18.96 7.67
CA ASN A 55 16.43 -19.58 6.50
C ASN A 55 16.45 -18.59 5.31
N LYS A 56 17.65 -18.09 4.93
CA LYS A 56 17.82 -17.10 3.85
C LYS A 56 17.33 -17.62 2.48
N PRO A 57 17.74 -18.81 2.00
CA PRO A 57 17.19 -19.39 0.78
C PRO A 57 15.66 -19.44 0.76
N ALA A 58 15.03 -19.90 1.86
CA ALA A 58 13.58 -19.97 1.95
C ALA A 58 12.93 -18.58 1.84
N ARG A 59 13.52 -17.56 2.48
CA ARG A 59 13.04 -16.17 2.37
C ARG A 59 13.13 -15.65 0.93
N TYR A 60 14.21 -15.93 0.22
CA TYR A 60 14.36 -15.49 -1.17
C TYR A 60 13.38 -16.20 -2.11
N LEU A 61 13.15 -17.50 -1.93
CA LEU A 61 12.17 -18.25 -2.72
C LEU A 61 10.75 -17.74 -2.50
N VAL A 62 10.35 -17.54 -1.24
CA VAL A 62 9.04 -16.96 -0.91
C VAL A 62 8.94 -15.53 -1.44
N GLY A 63 10.02 -14.75 -1.35
CA GLY A 63 10.06 -13.40 -1.90
C GLY A 63 9.89 -13.37 -3.41
N LEU A 64 10.61 -14.22 -4.14
CA LEU A 64 10.48 -14.36 -5.59
C LEU A 64 9.06 -14.74 -5.97
N PHE A 65 8.46 -15.69 -5.25
CA PHE A 65 7.07 -16.10 -5.47
C PHE A 65 6.09 -14.94 -5.26
N ILE A 66 6.18 -14.23 -4.13
CA ILE A 66 5.26 -13.10 -3.82
C ILE A 66 5.44 -11.95 -4.81
N VAL A 67 6.68 -11.58 -5.15
CA VAL A 67 6.95 -10.54 -6.15
C VAL A 67 6.37 -10.95 -7.51
N SER A 68 6.53 -12.21 -7.90
CA SER A 68 5.95 -12.73 -9.14
C SER A 68 4.42 -12.65 -9.13
N LEU A 69 3.77 -12.98 -8.01
CA LEU A 69 2.31 -12.84 -7.86
C LEU A 69 1.87 -11.38 -8.01
N VAL A 70 2.60 -10.42 -7.43
CA VAL A 70 2.29 -8.99 -7.59
C VAL A 70 2.44 -8.56 -9.04
N LEU A 71 3.48 -8.99 -9.75
CA LEU A 71 3.65 -8.69 -11.17
C LEU A 71 2.54 -9.31 -12.03
N VAL A 72 2.18 -10.57 -11.76
CA VAL A 72 1.08 -11.26 -12.45
C VAL A 72 -0.28 -10.59 -12.17
N SER A 73 -0.46 -10.02 -10.97
CA SER A 73 -1.70 -9.32 -10.61
C SER A 73 -2.03 -8.15 -11.55
N PHE A 74 -1.04 -7.55 -12.21
CA PHE A 74 -1.25 -6.54 -13.24
C PHE A 74 -2.07 -7.06 -14.42
N TYR A 75 -1.93 -8.34 -14.78
CA TYR A 75 -2.62 -8.93 -15.92
C TYR A 75 -4.00 -9.51 -15.56
N VAL A 76 -4.30 -9.70 -14.27
CA VAL A 76 -5.58 -10.27 -13.81
C VAL A 76 -6.79 -9.52 -14.39
N PRO A 77 -6.86 -8.18 -14.39
CA PRO A 77 -8.00 -7.47 -14.95
C PRO A 77 -8.17 -7.59 -16.47
N LEU A 78 -7.09 -7.96 -17.17
CA LEU A 78 -7.12 -8.21 -18.62
C LEU A 78 -7.66 -9.60 -18.93
N ILE A 79 -7.40 -10.57 -18.05
CA ILE A 79 -7.89 -11.95 -18.16
C ILE A 79 -9.36 -12.05 -17.72
N PHE A 80 -9.74 -11.28 -16.70
CA PHE A 80 -11.09 -11.26 -16.13
C PHE A 80 -11.75 -9.89 -16.31
N PRO A 81 -12.12 -9.50 -17.54
CA PRO A 81 -12.75 -8.20 -17.78
C PRO A 81 -14.12 -8.14 -17.09
N VAL A 82 -14.42 -6.98 -16.52
CA VAL A 82 -15.73 -6.68 -15.94
C VAL A 82 -16.54 -5.79 -16.88
N ASN A 83 -17.79 -6.17 -17.13
CA ASN A 83 -18.68 -5.47 -18.06
C ASN A 83 -19.70 -4.61 -17.30
N PHE A 84 -19.22 -3.66 -16.50
CA PHE A 84 -20.11 -2.64 -15.94
C PHE A 84 -20.42 -1.56 -16.98
N GLN A 85 -21.67 -1.09 -17.02
CA GLN A 85 -22.08 -0.02 -17.94
C GLN A 85 -21.42 1.33 -17.60
N SER A 86 -21.16 1.58 -16.31
CA SER A 86 -20.52 2.82 -15.86
C SER A 86 -19.04 2.60 -15.56
N ILE A 87 -18.19 3.45 -16.15
CA ILE A 87 -16.74 3.48 -15.91
C ILE A 87 -16.40 3.70 -14.42
N LEU A 88 -17.25 4.43 -13.70
CA LEU A 88 -17.13 4.62 -12.25
C LEU A 88 -17.19 3.30 -11.48
N PHE A 89 -18.11 2.41 -11.84
CA PHE A 89 -18.22 1.10 -11.19
C PHE A 89 -17.06 0.18 -11.54
N VAL A 90 -16.51 0.27 -12.76
CA VAL A 90 -15.27 -0.43 -13.13
C VAL A 90 -14.11 0.03 -12.24
N GLY A 91 -13.94 1.34 -12.08
CA GLY A 91 -12.92 1.92 -11.21
C GLY A 91 -13.09 1.54 -9.75
N LEU A 92 -14.31 1.68 -9.21
CA LEU A 92 -14.65 1.32 -7.84
C LEU A 92 -14.34 -0.16 -7.58
N PHE A 93 -14.74 -1.04 -8.49
CA PHE A 93 -14.51 -2.48 -8.36
C PHE A 93 -13.02 -2.81 -8.31
N TRP A 94 -12.24 -2.41 -9.32
CA TRP A 94 -10.82 -2.75 -9.36
C TRP A 94 -10.01 -2.08 -8.26
N GLY A 95 -10.32 -0.83 -7.93
CA GLY A 95 -9.74 -0.14 -6.78
C GLY A 95 -10.04 -0.88 -5.46
N ALA A 96 -11.28 -1.31 -5.25
CA ALA A 96 -11.67 -2.07 -4.06
C ALA A 96 -10.98 -3.44 -3.99
N ILE A 97 -10.84 -4.16 -5.11
CA ILE A 97 -10.09 -5.42 -5.16
C ILE A 97 -8.62 -5.21 -4.75
N GLY A 98 -7.97 -4.17 -5.27
CA GLY A 98 -6.60 -3.83 -4.88
C GLY A 98 -6.48 -3.47 -3.41
N GLY A 99 -7.41 -2.64 -2.90
CA GLY A 99 -7.46 -2.28 -1.48
C GLY A 99 -7.75 -3.48 -0.57
N LEU A 100 -8.60 -4.42 -1.01
CA LEU A 100 -8.90 -5.65 -0.28
C LEU A 100 -7.67 -6.55 -0.17
N ALA A 101 -6.91 -6.72 -1.26
CA ALA A 101 -5.66 -7.48 -1.24
C ALA A 101 -4.67 -6.88 -0.22
N ASN A 102 -4.58 -5.55 -0.17
CA ASN A 102 -3.74 -4.83 0.79
C ASN A 102 -4.23 -5.02 2.25
N SER A 103 -5.54 -4.97 2.47
CA SER A 103 -6.14 -5.21 3.79
C SER A 103 -5.96 -6.65 4.26
N ILE A 104 -6.05 -7.64 3.37
CA ILE A 104 -5.76 -9.05 3.68
C ILE A 104 -4.29 -9.22 4.04
N GLY A 105 -3.37 -8.66 3.23
CA GLY A 105 -1.93 -8.71 3.51
C GLY A 105 -1.57 -8.08 4.86
N GLY A 106 -2.19 -6.94 5.19
CA GLY A 106 -2.06 -6.31 6.49
C GLY A 106 -2.63 -7.17 7.63
N ALA A 107 -3.83 -7.73 7.46
CA ALA A 107 -4.47 -8.55 8.49
C ALA A 107 -3.69 -9.85 8.77
N LEU A 108 -3.21 -10.54 7.73
CA LEU A 108 -2.41 -11.76 7.87
C LEU A 108 -1.11 -11.50 8.66
N LYS A 109 -0.54 -10.29 8.51
CA LYS A 109 0.68 -9.88 9.19
C LYS A 109 0.43 -9.37 10.61
N ASP A 110 -0.52 -8.45 10.76
CA ASP A 110 -0.66 -7.65 11.98
C ASP A 110 -1.67 -8.29 12.96
N ALA A 111 -2.74 -8.96 12.47
CA ALA A 111 -3.82 -9.48 13.32
C ALA A 111 -3.40 -10.61 14.29
N PRO A 112 -2.47 -11.52 13.95
CA PRO A 112 -1.99 -12.51 14.92
C PRO A 112 -1.30 -11.90 16.15
N LEU A 113 -0.82 -10.66 16.04
CA LEU A 113 -0.06 -9.98 17.10
C LEU A 113 -0.87 -8.86 17.78
N GLU A 114 -1.58 -8.03 17.01
CA GLU A 114 -2.37 -6.89 17.50
C GLU A 114 -3.86 -7.22 17.73
N GLY A 115 -4.33 -8.39 17.29
CA GLY A 115 -5.76 -8.74 17.23
C GLY A 115 -6.46 -8.16 15.99
N PHE A 116 -7.58 -8.77 15.61
CA PHE A 116 -8.34 -8.34 14.43
C PHE A 116 -9.28 -7.16 14.76
N ALA A 117 -9.19 -6.09 13.97
CA ALA A 117 -10.02 -4.90 14.11
C ALA A 117 -10.87 -4.66 12.84
N PRO A 118 -12.15 -5.10 12.80
CA PRO A 118 -12.98 -5.09 11.59
C PRO A 118 -13.12 -3.72 10.92
N LEU A 119 -13.26 -2.65 11.70
CA LEU A 119 -13.38 -1.29 11.17
C LEU A 119 -12.08 -0.81 10.49
N LYS A 120 -10.93 -1.21 11.04
CA LYS A 120 -9.62 -0.87 10.44
C LYS A 120 -9.33 -1.69 9.20
N PHE A 121 -9.91 -2.90 9.10
CA PHE A 121 -9.74 -3.81 7.98
C PHE A 121 -10.31 -3.24 6.67
N TRP A 122 -11.53 -2.69 6.70
CA TRP A 122 -12.18 -2.20 5.47
C TRP A 122 -11.63 -0.88 4.95
N ARG A 123 -10.85 -0.14 5.75
CA ARG A 123 -10.38 1.21 5.40
C ARG A 123 -9.63 1.25 4.07
N SER A 124 -8.69 0.33 3.82
CA SER A 124 -7.92 0.32 2.58
C SER A 124 -8.78 -0.06 1.38
N THR A 125 -9.69 -1.02 1.54
CA THR A 125 -10.67 -1.43 0.51
C THR A 125 -11.53 -0.26 0.07
N VAL A 126 -12.12 0.45 1.03
CA VAL A 126 -12.98 1.61 0.74
C VAL A 126 -12.18 2.73 0.11
N MET A 127 -11.03 3.10 0.69
CA MET A 127 -10.23 4.22 0.20
C MET A 127 -9.65 3.96 -1.20
N ALA A 128 -9.18 2.74 -1.48
CA ALA A 128 -8.73 2.38 -2.82
C ALA A 128 -9.90 2.30 -3.82
N GLY A 129 -11.08 1.85 -3.41
CA GLY A 129 -12.28 1.90 -4.24
C GLY A 129 -12.67 3.32 -4.63
N LEU A 130 -12.63 4.27 -3.69
CA LEU A 130 -12.89 5.68 -3.96
C LEU A 130 -11.86 6.27 -4.94
N TRP A 131 -10.56 6.00 -4.74
CA TRP A 131 -9.53 6.41 -5.70
C TRP A 131 -9.70 5.77 -7.07
N GLY A 132 -10.11 4.50 -7.13
CA GLY A 132 -10.40 3.82 -8.39
C GLY A 132 -11.55 4.47 -9.14
N ALA A 133 -12.62 4.86 -8.44
CA ALA A 133 -13.71 5.62 -9.03
C ALA A 133 -13.23 6.98 -9.58
N ILE A 134 -12.37 7.70 -8.86
CA ILE A 134 -11.77 8.95 -9.35
C ILE A 134 -10.90 8.69 -10.60
N PHE A 135 -9.99 7.71 -10.55
CA PHE A 135 -9.10 7.40 -11.66
C PHE A 135 -9.81 6.87 -12.91
N SER A 136 -11.02 6.35 -12.77
CA SER A 136 -11.85 5.92 -13.90
C SER A 136 -12.17 7.05 -14.90
N PHE A 137 -12.10 8.32 -14.45
CA PHE A 137 -12.23 9.48 -15.34
C PHE A 137 -10.95 9.79 -16.14
N PHE A 138 -9.80 9.26 -15.71
CA PHE A 138 -8.48 9.58 -16.26
C PHE A 138 -7.82 8.38 -16.97
N THR A 139 -8.33 7.17 -16.74
CA THR A 139 -7.88 5.97 -17.45
C THR A 139 -9.01 4.95 -17.57
N SER A 140 -9.04 4.26 -18.71
CA SER A 140 -9.90 3.10 -18.94
C SER A 140 -9.15 1.77 -18.74
N HIS A 141 -7.84 1.81 -18.48
CA HIS A 141 -7.04 0.60 -18.35
C HIS A 141 -7.26 -0.06 -16.98
N PRO A 142 -7.89 -1.24 -16.91
CA PRO A 142 -8.34 -1.80 -15.63
C PRO A 142 -7.18 -2.20 -14.71
N SER A 143 -6.02 -2.58 -15.26
CA SER A 143 -4.82 -2.83 -14.45
C SER A 143 -4.25 -1.58 -13.78
N LEU A 144 -4.37 -0.42 -14.42
CA LEU A 144 -3.98 0.85 -13.80
C LEU A 144 -4.97 1.21 -12.70
N LEU A 145 -6.28 0.99 -12.92
CA LEU A 145 -7.30 1.16 -11.88
C LEU A 145 -7.07 0.23 -10.68
N LEU A 146 -6.58 -1.00 -10.90
CA LEU A 146 -6.23 -1.92 -9.81
C LEU A 146 -5.05 -1.42 -8.99
N LEU A 147 -3.93 -1.08 -9.62
CA LEU A 147 -2.66 -0.80 -8.93
C LEU A 147 -2.48 0.67 -8.52
N ALA A 148 -2.82 1.62 -9.40
CA ALA A 148 -2.67 3.04 -9.09
C ALA A 148 -3.55 3.46 -7.92
N SER A 149 -4.77 2.92 -7.83
CA SER A 149 -5.69 3.19 -6.72
C SER A 149 -5.13 2.78 -5.37
N VAL A 150 -4.36 1.68 -5.32
CA VAL A 150 -3.66 1.26 -4.10
C VAL A 150 -2.52 2.23 -3.77
N GLY A 151 -1.80 2.73 -4.76
CA GLY A 151 -0.76 3.75 -4.55
C GLY A 151 -1.32 5.06 -3.98
N ALA A 152 -2.40 5.59 -4.58
CA ALA A 152 -3.08 6.77 -4.09
C ALA A 152 -3.67 6.56 -2.69
N GLU A 153 -4.25 5.38 -2.45
CA GLU A 153 -4.73 4.99 -1.13
C GLU A 153 -3.62 4.98 -0.08
N ARG A 154 -2.43 4.46 -0.41
CA ARG A 154 -1.27 4.51 0.49
C ARG A 154 -0.86 5.94 0.82
N MET A 155 -0.82 6.83 -0.17
CA MET A 155 -0.57 8.26 0.06
C MET A 155 -1.60 8.87 1.02
N THR A 156 -2.90 8.61 0.81
CA THR A 156 -3.95 9.14 1.68
C THR A 156 -3.85 8.61 3.11
N ILE A 157 -3.67 7.30 3.27
CA ILE A 157 -3.63 6.69 4.60
C ILE A 157 -2.36 7.08 5.37
N GLU A 158 -1.21 7.15 4.71
CA GLU A 158 0.02 7.58 5.35
C GLU A 158 -0.03 9.05 5.77
N PHE A 159 -0.61 9.92 4.94
CA PHE A 159 -0.89 11.31 5.31
C PHE A 159 -1.78 11.39 6.56
N TYR A 160 -2.92 10.71 6.52
CA TYR A 160 -3.90 10.70 7.61
C TYR A 160 -3.27 10.20 8.92
N LYS A 161 -2.57 9.06 8.89
CA LYS A 161 -1.94 8.48 10.09
C LYS A 161 -0.86 9.38 10.67
N THR A 162 -0.04 9.99 9.81
CA THR A 162 1.14 10.75 10.24
C THR A 162 0.77 12.13 10.78
N PHE A 163 -0.13 12.85 10.10
CA PHE A 163 -0.39 14.26 10.39
C PHE A 163 -1.74 14.52 11.06
N ILE A 164 -2.75 13.67 10.85
CA ILE A 164 -4.09 13.87 11.43
C ILE A 164 -4.27 13.04 12.70
N GLU A 165 -4.06 11.72 12.63
CA GLU A 165 -4.18 10.84 13.80
C GLU A 165 -3.00 11.01 14.77
N GLY A 166 -1.80 11.28 14.23
CA GLY A 166 -0.63 11.67 15.02
C GLY A 166 -0.11 10.61 16.00
N ARG A 167 -0.53 9.34 15.87
CA ARG A 167 -0.16 8.27 16.81
C ARG A 167 1.25 7.74 16.56
N ALA A 168 1.93 7.38 17.64
CA ALA A 168 3.20 6.67 17.58
C ALA A 168 3.06 5.35 16.81
N HIS A 169 4.08 5.00 16.03
CA HIS A 169 4.02 3.85 15.12
C HIS A 169 3.96 2.52 15.91
N SER A 170 2.82 1.82 15.87
CA SER A 170 2.56 0.62 16.69
C SER A 170 3.53 -0.55 16.46
N LYS A 171 4.27 -0.53 15.35
CA LYS A 171 5.22 -1.59 14.97
C LYS A 171 6.45 -1.64 15.87
N LEU A 172 6.82 -0.54 16.53
CA LEU A 172 7.99 -0.51 17.43
C LEU A 172 7.58 -0.95 18.83
N ARG A 173 8.36 -1.86 19.42
CA ARG A 173 8.12 -2.32 20.80
C ARG A 173 8.17 -1.16 21.78
N ALA A 174 9.13 -0.24 21.62
CA ALA A 174 9.24 0.98 22.42
C ALA A 174 8.02 1.91 22.34
N ALA A 175 7.30 1.93 21.21
CA ALA A 175 6.08 2.73 21.06
C ALA A 175 4.88 2.09 21.78
N ARG A 176 4.85 0.76 21.90
CA ARG A 176 3.85 0.03 22.71
C ARG A 176 4.11 0.16 24.20
N ASP A 177 5.38 0.14 24.60
CA ASP A 177 5.80 0.27 26.00
C ASP A 177 5.75 1.73 26.51
N SER A 178 5.08 2.64 25.77
CA SER A 178 4.91 4.07 26.06
C SER A 178 6.21 4.84 26.32
N LYS A 179 7.36 4.29 25.92
CA LYS A 179 8.67 4.91 26.09
C LYS A 179 9.06 5.56 24.78
N ILE A 180 8.50 6.73 24.51
CA ILE A 180 8.91 7.55 23.36
C ILE A 180 10.36 7.97 23.59
N LEU A 181 11.29 7.28 22.93
CA LEU A 181 12.73 7.50 23.10
C LEU A 181 13.16 8.91 22.63
N PHE A 182 12.43 9.49 21.68
CA PHE A 182 12.77 10.77 21.06
C PHE A 182 11.55 11.68 20.88
N PRO A 183 11.03 12.28 21.96
CA PRO A 183 9.82 13.11 21.91
C PRO A 183 9.97 14.36 21.02
N ASP A 184 11.19 14.85 20.84
CA ASP A 184 11.46 16.02 19.99
C ASP A 184 11.12 15.78 18.51
N TRP A 185 11.21 14.53 18.05
CA TRP A 185 10.87 14.19 16.67
C TRP A 185 9.37 14.29 16.39
N ASP A 186 8.53 14.16 17.42
CA ASP A 186 7.09 14.35 17.28
C ASP A 186 6.75 15.81 16.94
N LYS A 187 7.50 16.77 17.49
CA LYS A 187 7.40 18.19 17.13
C LYS A 187 8.03 18.50 15.77
N LYS A 188 9.13 17.84 15.42
CA LYS A 188 9.85 18.06 14.15
C LYS A 188 9.12 17.47 12.94
N LYS A 189 8.20 16.53 13.12
CA LYS A 189 7.45 15.89 12.02
C LYS A 189 6.71 16.91 11.14
N ILE A 190 6.29 18.05 11.70
CA ILE A 190 5.61 19.12 10.97
C ILE A 190 6.49 19.74 9.87
N ARG A 191 7.82 19.68 10.00
CA ARG A 191 8.74 20.14 8.94
C ARG A 191 8.61 19.30 7.68
N PHE A 192 8.25 18.03 7.82
CA PHE A 192 8.00 17.13 6.69
C PHE A 192 6.60 17.30 6.09
N LEU A 193 5.70 18.04 6.75
CA LEU A 193 4.36 18.32 6.20
C LEU A 193 4.47 19.07 4.87
N ILE A 194 5.38 20.03 4.77
CA ILE A 194 5.60 20.82 3.55
C ILE A 194 5.98 19.91 2.38
N LEU A 195 6.93 18.99 2.60
CA LEU A 195 7.33 18.02 1.58
C LEU A 195 6.16 17.12 1.17
N TYR A 196 5.35 16.69 2.13
CA TYR A 196 4.18 15.86 1.84
C TYR A 196 3.11 16.62 1.05
N LEU A 197 2.86 17.89 1.38
CA LEU A 197 1.93 18.75 0.64
C LEU A 197 2.43 19.01 -0.78
N LEU A 198 3.74 19.22 -0.98
CA LEU A 198 4.33 19.35 -2.31
C LEU A 198 4.11 18.08 -3.15
N THR A 199 4.24 16.89 -2.56
CA THR A 199 3.92 15.63 -3.25
C THR A 199 2.47 15.59 -3.72
N TRP A 200 1.51 16.01 -2.88
CA TRP A 200 0.11 16.11 -3.28
C TRP A 200 -0.13 17.14 -4.38
N VAL A 201 0.50 18.31 -4.30
CA VAL A 201 0.39 19.35 -5.33
C VAL A 201 0.92 18.83 -6.66
N VAL A 202 2.09 18.20 -6.68
CA VAL A 202 2.66 17.60 -7.90
C VAL A 202 1.74 16.51 -8.45
N PHE A 203 1.20 15.63 -7.60
CA PHE A 203 0.26 14.59 -8.01
C PHE A 203 -1.02 15.17 -8.62
N LEU A 204 -1.60 16.21 -8.01
CA LEU A 204 -2.81 16.86 -8.52
C LEU A 204 -2.55 17.61 -9.84
N ILE A 205 -1.42 18.29 -9.97
CA ILE A 205 -1.00 18.93 -11.24
C ILE A 205 -0.82 17.88 -12.33
N ALA A 206 -0.24 16.72 -12.01
CA ALA A 206 -0.06 15.63 -12.96
C ALA A 206 -1.40 14.96 -13.35
N LEU A 207 -2.43 15.10 -12.51
CA LEU A 207 -3.77 14.55 -12.75
C LEU A 207 -4.60 15.43 -13.69
N LEU A 208 -4.42 16.76 -13.62
CA LEU A 208 -5.06 17.75 -14.49
C LEU A 208 -4.49 17.71 -15.91
#